data_AF-A0A945ZDZ2-F1
#
_entry.id   AF-A0A945ZDZ2-F1
#
_cell.length_a   1.000
_cell.length_b   1.000
_cell.length_c   1.000
_cell.angle_alpha   90.00
_cell.angle_beta   90.00
_cell.angle_gamma   90.00
#
_symmetry.space_group_name_H-M   'P 1'
#
loop_
_entity.id
_entity.type
_entity.pdbx_description
1 polymer ?
#
loop_
_entity_poly.entity_id
_entity_poly.type
_entity_poly.pdbx_seq_one_letter_code
_entity_poly.pdbx_strand_id
1 'polypeptide(L)'
;MIFLGVIPFLVHLVPRRLQPNPESPRHGIIYGAVSMTSMLLTGVAGPLLDSFFLGGNLDRREIVATKGMCQIFGHSLKLAYFGGIIDQVADMNATMLGLAIVASLIGTVLAKRLLEAMSDTQYRKWAGGLITAISGYYVLHGSALLALANH
;
A
#
# COMPACT_ATOMS: atom_id res chain seq x y z
N MET A 1 8.63 10.99 9.10
CA MET A 1 9.26 10.80 7.77
C MET A 1 10.25 9.62 7.72
N ILE A 2 11.15 9.41 8.70
CA ILE A 2 12.01 8.19 8.76
C ILE A 2 11.20 6.88 8.78
N PHE A 3 10.16 6.83 9.61
CA PHE A 3 9.27 5.66 9.69
C PHE A 3 8.53 5.35 8.37
N LEU A 4 8.35 6.33 7.46
CA LEU A 4 7.71 6.11 6.17
C LEU A 4 8.55 5.26 5.21
N GLY A 5 9.89 5.33 5.28
CA GLY A 5 10.78 4.64 4.35
C GLY A 5 11.37 3.34 4.89
N VAL A 6 11.65 3.28 6.20
CA VAL A 6 12.39 2.15 6.82
C VAL A 6 11.55 0.87 6.88
N ILE A 7 10.26 0.97 7.20
CA ILE A 7 9.37 -0.21 7.31
C ILE A 7 9.18 -0.92 5.95
N PRO A 8 8.85 -0.23 4.84
CA PRO A 8 8.82 -0.82 3.49
C PRO A 8 10.12 -1.52 3.09
N PHE A 9 11.25 -0.87 3.38
CA PHE A 9 12.57 -1.36 2.98
C PHE A 9 12.96 -2.62 3.75
N LEU A 10 12.71 -2.64 5.06
CA LEU A 10 12.96 -3.79 5.92
C LEU A 10 12.11 -5.01 5.53
N VAL A 11 10.84 -4.81 5.15
CA VAL A 11 9.98 -5.90 4.66
C VAL A 11 10.51 -6.49 3.35
N HIS A 12 11.04 -5.66 2.45
CA HIS A 12 11.61 -6.14 1.20
C HIS A 12 12.95 -6.87 1.37
N LEU A 13 13.68 -6.56 2.45
CA LEU A 13 14.90 -7.28 2.86
C LEU A 13 14.60 -8.63 3.53
N VAL A 14 13.33 -8.97 3.81
CA VAL A 14 12.97 -10.25 4.41
C VAL A 14 13.25 -11.39 3.40
N PRO A 15 14.14 -12.33 3.75
CA PRO A 15 14.49 -13.45 2.87
C PRO A 15 13.26 -14.28 2.48
N ARG A 16 13.23 -14.84 1.26
CA ARG A 16 12.13 -15.69 0.76
C ARG A 16 11.69 -16.81 1.72
N ARG A 17 12.61 -17.33 2.55
CA ARG A 17 12.33 -18.38 3.54
C ARG A 17 11.45 -17.93 4.71
N LEU A 18 11.38 -16.63 4.98
CA LEU A 18 10.62 -16.02 6.08
C LEU A 18 9.36 -15.31 5.55
N GLN A 19 9.02 -15.52 4.27
CA GLN A 19 7.86 -14.87 3.70
C GLN A 19 6.57 -15.42 4.34
N PRO A 20 5.71 -14.53 4.83
CA PRO A 20 4.43 -14.91 5.40
C PRO A 20 3.54 -15.55 4.33
N ASN A 21 2.76 -16.56 4.73
CA ASN A 21 1.80 -17.19 3.82
C ASN A 21 0.47 -16.40 3.78
N PRO A 22 0.10 -15.77 2.64
CA PRO A 22 -1.17 -15.04 2.52
C PRO A 22 -2.42 -15.91 2.48
N GLU A 23 -2.29 -17.21 2.23
CA GLU A 23 -3.39 -18.16 2.31
C GLU A 23 -3.71 -18.58 3.76
N SER A 24 -2.85 -18.20 4.72
CA SER A 24 -3.08 -18.46 6.14
C SER A 24 -3.90 -17.32 6.78
N PRO A 25 -5.11 -17.59 7.32
CA PRO A 25 -5.91 -16.56 7.98
C PRO A 25 -5.21 -15.90 9.16
N ARG A 26 -4.39 -16.66 9.91
CA ARG A 26 -3.64 -16.14 11.06
C ARG A 26 -2.60 -15.11 10.62
N HIS A 27 -1.83 -15.42 9.58
CA HIS A 27 -0.88 -14.45 9.05
C HIS A 27 -1.58 -13.25 8.44
N GLY A 28 -2.72 -13.45 7.77
CA GLY A 28 -3.56 -12.37 7.24
C GLY A 28 -4.03 -11.39 8.32
N ILE A 29 -4.51 -11.89 9.46
CA ILE A 29 -4.92 -11.05 10.59
C ILE A 29 -3.72 -10.26 11.15
N ILE A 30 -2.59 -10.94 11.38
CA ILE A 30 -1.39 -10.29 11.94
C ILE A 30 -0.86 -9.21 10.99
N TYR A 31 -0.68 -9.54 9.71
CA TYR A 31 -0.20 -8.59 8.72
C TYR A 31 -1.20 -7.45 8.49
N GLY A 32 -2.50 -7.75 8.51
CA GLY A 32 -3.55 -6.74 8.43
C GLY A 32 -3.51 -5.75 9.60
N ALA A 33 -3.35 -6.25 10.83
CA ALA A 33 -3.21 -5.41 12.02
C ALA A 33 -1.94 -4.54 11.96
N VAL A 34 -0.79 -5.13 11.65
CA VAL A 34 0.49 -4.41 11.49
C VAL A 34 0.38 -3.34 10.40
N SER A 35 -0.22 -3.70 9.27
CA SER A 35 -0.47 -2.77 8.16
C SER A 35 -1.36 -1.60 8.57
N MET A 36 -2.45 -1.87 9.30
CA MET A 36 -3.36 -0.82 9.78
C MET A 36 -2.67 0.10 10.79
N THR A 37 -1.96 -0.46 11.77
CA THR A 37 -1.18 0.32 12.74
C THR A 37 -0.13 1.18 12.04
N SER A 38 0.58 0.63 11.05
CA SER A 38 1.55 1.37 10.24
C SER A 38 0.88 2.51 9.45
N MET A 39 -0.29 2.26 8.86
CA MET A 39 -1.07 3.29 8.16
C MET A 39 -1.46 4.45 9.08
N LEU A 40 -1.87 4.17 10.32
CA LEU A 40 -2.29 5.20 11.28
C LEU A 40 -1.10 5.99 11.85
N LEU A 41 0.00 5.31 12.17
CA LEU A 41 1.18 5.94 12.78
C LEU A 41 2.07 6.67 11.77
N THR A 42 2.20 6.12 10.57
CA THR A 42 3.21 6.55 9.60
C THR A 42 2.62 6.97 8.26
N GLY A 43 1.36 6.62 7.98
CA GLY A 43 0.75 6.85 6.67
C GLY A 43 1.19 5.86 5.59
N VAL A 44 1.99 4.84 5.93
CA VAL A 44 2.55 3.88 4.96
C VAL A 44 2.15 2.46 5.32
N ALA A 45 1.53 1.77 4.36
CA ALA A 45 1.12 0.37 4.51
C ALA A 45 1.20 -0.46 3.22
N GLY A 46 1.14 0.21 2.06
CA GLY A 46 1.12 -0.43 0.74
C GLY A 46 2.22 -1.46 0.51
N PRO A 47 3.52 -1.11 0.67
CA PRO A 47 4.61 -2.05 0.44
C PRO A 47 4.58 -3.31 1.33
N LEU A 48 4.02 -3.19 2.54
CA LEU A 48 3.93 -4.27 3.51
C LEU A 48 2.85 -5.28 3.10
N LEU A 49 1.64 -4.81 2.78
CA LEU A 49 0.58 -5.63 2.20
C LEU A 49 0.99 -6.21 0.84
N ASP A 50 1.68 -5.42 0.02
CA ASP A 50 2.10 -5.84 -1.31
C ASP A 50 3.09 -7.00 -1.25
N SER A 51 4.08 -6.92 -0.37
CA SER A 51 5.07 -7.99 -0.17
C SER A 51 4.43 -9.26 0.40
N PHE A 52 3.44 -9.11 1.29
CA PHE A 52 2.67 -10.23 1.84
C PHE A 52 1.92 -11.00 0.74
N PHE A 53 1.16 -10.32 -0.11
CA PHE A 53 0.39 -10.98 -1.16
C PHE A 53 1.26 -11.50 -2.31
N LEU A 54 2.34 -10.80 -2.67
CA LEU A 54 3.27 -11.26 -3.72
C LEU A 54 4.12 -12.46 -3.29
N GLY A 55 4.19 -12.77 -1.99
CA GLY A 55 4.95 -13.91 -1.45
C GLY A 55 4.21 -15.26 -1.49
N GLY A 56 2.89 -15.28 -1.71
CA GLY A 56 2.09 -16.53 -1.75
C GLY A 56 1.76 -17.03 -3.16
N ASN A 57 0.89 -18.03 -3.24
CA ASN A 57 0.49 -18.67 -4.52
C ASN A 57 -0.78 -18.10 -5.15
N LEU A 58 -1.30 -17.00 -4.60
CA LEU A 58 -2.47 -16.31 -5.16
C LEU A 58 -2.23 -15.85 -6.60
N ASP A 59 -3.26 -15.95 -7.43
CA ASP A 59 -3.24 -15.41 -8.78
C ASP A 59 -3.29 -13.87 -8.76
N ARG A 60 -2.96 -13.22 -9.87
CA ARG A 60 -2.92 -11.75 -9.92
C ARG A 60 -4.28 -11.10 -9.66
N ARG A 61 -5.40 -11.77 -9.98
CA ARG A 61 -6.76 -11.26 -9.80
C ARG A 61 -7.19 -11.35 -8.35
N GLU A 62 -6.90 -12.47 -7.70
CA GLU A 62 -7.07 -12.70 -6.25
C GLU A 62 -6.28 -11.64 -5.48
N ILE A 63 -5.01 -11.43 -5.81
CA ILE A 63 -4.17 -10.42 -5.16
C ILE A 63 -4.81 -9.03 -5.27
N VAL A 64 -5.25 -8.62 -6.46
CA VAL A 64 -5.85 -7.29 -6.69
C VAL A 64 -7.21 -7.17 -6.00
N ALA A 65 -8.05 -8.21 -6.04
CA ALA A 65 -9.35 -8.23 -5.37
C ALA A 65 -9.20 -8.13 -3.85
N THR A 66 -8.33 -8.93 -3.25
CA THR A 66 -8.09 -8.91 -1.80
C THR A 66 -7.49 -7.58 -1.37
N LYS A 67 -6.53 -7.02 -2.12
CA LYS A 67 -5.99 -5.67 -1.84
C LYS A 67 -7.08 -4.59 -1.92
N GLY A 68 -7.98 -4.67 -2.90
CA GLY A 68 -9.13 -3.78 -3.01
C GLY A 68 -10.03 -3.84 -1.78
N MET A 69 -10.34 -5.04 -1.29
CA MET A 69 -11.09 -5.22 -0.05
C MET A 69 -10.34 -4.64 1.16
N CYS A 70 -9.05 -4.91 1.30
CA CYS A 70 -8.22 -4.31 2.34
C CYS A 70 -8.25 -2.78 2.29
N GLN A 71 -8.25 -2.19 1.09
CA GLN A 71 -8.29 -0.74 0.89
C GLN A 71 -9.63 -0.14 1.31
N ILE A 72 -10.74 -0.81 0.99
CA ILE A 72 -12.08 -0.39 1.42
C ILE A 72 -12.17 -0.39 2.94
N PHE A 73 -11.74 -1.48 3.59
CA PHE A 73 -11.74 -1.57 5.06
C PHE A 73 -10.79 -0.54 5.69
N GLY A 74 -9.58 -0.40 5.13
CA GLY A 74 -8.54 0.53 5.57
C GLY A 74 -9.01 1.98 5.55
N HIS A 75 -9.55 2.43 4.42
CA HIS A 75 -10.07 3.78 4.30
C HIS A 75 -11.34 4.01 5.11
N SER A 76 -12.24 3.03 5.19
CA SER A 76 -13.44 3.13 6.02
C SER A 76 -13.08 3.31 7.49
N LEU A 77 -12.13 2.51 8.01
CA LEU A 77 -11.67 2.64 9.39
C LEU A 77 -10.94 3.97 9.62
N LYS A 78 -10.12 4.41 8.66
CA LYS A 78 -9.46 5.72 8.71
C LYS A 78 -10.49 6.85 8.79
N LEU A 79 -11.53 6.80 7.96
CA LEU A 79 -12.60 7.79 7.95
C LEU A 79 -13.37 7.78 9.27
N ALA A 80 -13.69 6.60 9.81
CA ALA A 80 -14.36 6.49 11.11
C ALA A 80 -13.48 7.03 12.25
N TYR A 81 -12.19 6.69 12.26
CA TYR A 81 -11.24 7.12 13.28
C TYR A 81 -11.04 8.63 13.27
N PHE A 82 -10.68 9.21 12.13
CA PHE A 82 -10.44 10.66 12.04
C PHE A 82 -11.73 11.49 12.01
N GLY A 83 -12.80 10.98 11.37
CA GLY A 83 -14.09 11.66 11.31
C GLY A 83 -14.82 11.72 12.64
N GLY A 84 -14.58 10.78 13.56
CA GLY A 84 -15.11 10.84 14.93
C GLY A 84 -14.30 11.72 15.88
N ILE A 85 -13.04 12.04 15.54
CA ILE A 85 -12.13 12.84 16.38
C ILE A 85 -12.11 14.32 15.94
N ILE A 86 -12.37 14.59 14.66
CA ILE A 86 -12.24 15.92 14.06
C ILE A 86 -13.63 16.45 13.72
N ASP A 87 -14.12 17.43 14.49
CA ASP A 87 -15.34 18.21 14.20
C ASP A 87 -15.08 19.33 13.17
N GLN A 88 -14.21 19.05 12.19
CA GLN A 88 -14.04 19.88 11.00
C GLN A 88 -14.66 19.15 9.83
N VAL A 89 -15.85 19.60 9.42
CA VAL A 89 -16.24 19.50 8.02
C VAL A 89 -15.24 20.37 7.27
N ALA A 90 -14.14 19.77 6.79
CA ALA A 90 -13.22 20.46 5.92
C ALA A 90 -14.04 21.05 4.75
N ASP A 91 -13.77 22.30 4.38
CA ASP A 91 -14.27 22.92 3.15
C ASP A 91 -13.73 22.12 1.96
N MET A 92 -14.37 20.98 1.69
CA MET A 92 -13.95 20.02 0.71
C MET A 92 -14.50 20.51 -0.63
N ASN A 93 -13.61 21.07 -1.43
CA ASN A 93 -13.96 21.57 -2.75
C ASN A 93 -14.61 20.43 -3.59
N ALA A 94 -15.91 20.56 -3.85
CA ALA A 94 -16.70 19.55 -4.55
C ALA A 94 -16.12 19.22 -5.94
N THR A 95 -15.51 20.21 -6.62
CA THR A 95 -14.83 20.00 -7.89
C THR A 95 -13.59 19.13 -7.73
N MET A 96 -12.75 19.38 -6.71
CA MET A 96 -11.58 18.54 -6.43
C MET A 96 -11.98 17.12 -6.05
N LEU A 97 -13.05 16.96 -5.24
CA LEU A 97 -13.60 15.65 -4.90
C LEU A 97 -14.07 14.90 -6.15
N GLY A 98 -14.82 15.57 -7.02
CA GLY A 98 -15.27 15.00 -8.30
C GLY A 98 -14.11 14.58 -9.19
N LEU A 99 -13.08 15.42 -9.32
CA LEU A 99 -11.88 15.09 -10.09
C LEU A 99 -11.11 13.89 -9.51
N ALA A 100 -10.97 13.81 -8.19
CA ALA A 100 -10.32 12.69 -7.53
C ALA A 100 -11.06 11.37 -7.76
N ILE A 101 -12.39 11.38 -7.69
CA ILE A 101 -13.24 10.21 -7.98
C ILE A 101 -13.06 9.78 -9.45
N VAL A 102 -13.17 10.72 -10.39
CA VAL A 102 -13.01 10.42 -11.83
C VAL A 102 -11.61 9.88 -12.13
N ALA A 103 -10.56 10.51 -11.61
CA ALA A 103 -9.18 10.05 -11.78
C ALA A 103 -8.98 8.63 -11.22
N SER A 104 -9.53 8.34 -10.03
CA SER A 104 -9.50 7.00 -9.43
C SER A 104 -10.21 5.96 -10.30
N LEU A 105 -11.39 6.28 -10.83
CA LEU A 105 -12.15 5.39 -11.71
C LEU A 105 -11.39 5.11 -13.01
N ILE A 106 -10.86 6.15 -13.66
CA ILE A 106 -10.06 6.01 -14.89
C ILE A 106 -8.83 5.14 -14.60
N GLY A 107 -8.09 5.44 -13.52
CA GLY A 107 -6.92 4.66 -13.13
C GLY A 107 -7.24 3.19 -12.91
N THR A 108 -8.36 2.89 -12.23
CA THR A 108 -8.81 1.52 -11.95
C THR A 108 -9.18 0.77 -13.24
N VAL A 109 -9.90 1.43 -14.16
CA VAL A 109 -10.30 0.84 -15.44
C VAL A 109 -9.09 0.56 -16.33
N LEU A 110 -8.15 1.50 -16.43
CA LEU A 110 -6.91 1.33 -17.21
C LEU A 110 -6.03 0.23 -16.61
N ALA A 111 -5.86 0.22 -15.29
CA ALA A 111 -5.09 -0.80 -14.60
C ALA A 111 -5.67 -2.20 -14.81
N LYS A 112 -7.01 -2.35 -14.79
CA LYS A 112 -7.67 -3.62 -15.07
C LYS A 112 -7.34 -4.15 -16.48
N ARG A 113 -7.38 -3.29 -17.51
CA ARG A 113 -7.03 -3.69 -18.89
C ARG A 113 -5.59 -4.18 -19.02
N LEU A 114 -4.66 -3.48 -18.38
CA LEU A 114 -3.25 -3.88 -18.36
C LEU A 114 -3.06 -5.21 -17.61
N LEU A 115 -3.75 -5.38 -16.46
CA LEU A 115 -3.69 -6.59 -15.65
C LEU A 115 -4.22 -7.81 -16.43
N GLU A 116 -5.31 -7.66 -17.18
CA GLU A 116 -5.90 -8.75 -17.97
C GLU A 116 -4.97 -9.21 -19.09
N ALA A 117 -4.19 -8.29 -19.66
CA ALA A 117 -3.20 -8.58 -20.70
C ALA A 117 -1.89 -9.22 -20.18
N MET A 118 -1.66 -9.22 -18.86
CA MET A 118 -0.44 -9.76 -18.24
C MET A 118 -0.60 -11.23 -17.81
N SER A 119 0.50 -11.99 -17.89
CA SER A 119 0.65 -13.26 -17.15
C SER A 119 0.97 -13.00 -15.67
N ASP A 120 0.81 -14.01 -14.82
CA ASP A 120 1.13 -13.90 -13.39
C ASP A 120 2.63 -13.68 -13.14
N THR A 121 3.49 -14.25 -13.99
CA THR A 121 4.94 -14.02 -13.92
C THR A 121 5.31 -12.59 -14.29
N GLN A 122 4.68 -12.03 -15.32
CA GLN A 122 4.85 -10.62 -15.69
C GLN A 122 4.34 -9.70 -14.57
N TYR A 123 3.15 -9.99 -14.03
CA TYR A 123 2.57 -9.23 -12.92
C TYR A 123 3.52 -9.18 -11.72
N ARG A 124 4.03 -10.33 -11.27
CA ARG A 124 4.94 -10.38 -10.11
C ARG A 124 6.25 -9.64 -10.35
N LYS A 125 6.82 -9.73 -11.57
CA LYS A 125 8.04 -9.01 -11.93
C LYS A 125 7.82 -7.50 -11.93
N TRP A 126 6.74 -7.03 -12.56
CA TRP A 126 6.41 -5.61 -12.63
C TRP A 126 6.03 -5.04 -11.27
N ALA A 127 5.14 -5.70 -10.54
CA ALA A 127 4.72 -5.28 -9.21
C ALA A 127 5.91 -5.24 -8.25
N GLY A 128 6.74 -6.29 -8.22
CA GLY A 128 7.96 -6.32 -7.42
C GLY A 128 8.91 -5.18 -7.77
N GLY A 129 9.20 -4.97 -9.06
CA GLY A 129 10.08 -3.89 -9.51
C GLY A 129 9.56 -2.50 -9.15
N LEU A 130 8.24 -2.26 -9.29
CA LEU A 130 7.61 -1.00 -8.92
C LEU A 130 7.77 -0.73 -7.41
N ILE A 131 7.50 -1.74 -6.58
CA ILE A 131 7.63 -1.65 -5.12
C ILE A 131 9.07 -1.36 -4.73
N THR A 132 10.05 -2.06 -5.32
CA THR A 132 11.47 -1.83 -5.05
C THR A 132 11.89 -0.41 -5.44
N ALA A 133 11.45 0.07 -6.61
CA ALA A 133 11.75 1.42 -7.08
C ALA A 133 11.16 2.50 -6.16
N ILE A 134 9.88 2.38 -5.80
CA ILE A 134 9.18 3.32 -4.91
C ILE A 134 9.80 3.30 -3.52
N SER A 135 10.08 2.11 -2.97
CA SER A 135 10.70 1.97 -1.64
C SER A 135 12.11 2.55 -1.63
N GLY A 136 12.91 2.28 -2.67
CA GLY A 136 14.25 2.85 -2.82
C GLY A 136 14.22 4.37 -2.91
N TYR A 137 13.30 4.94 -3.68
CA TYR A 137 13.11 6.39 -3.77
C TYR A 137 12.77 7.02 -2.40
N TYR A 138 11.80 6.45 -1.66
CA TYR A 138 11.43 7.00 -0.35
C TYR A 138 12.56 6.92 0.69
N VAL A 139 13.38 5.85 0.66
CA VAL A 139 14.55 5.75 1.54
C VAL A 139 15.58 6.82 1.20
N LEU A 140 15.90 7.02 -0.07
CA LEU A 140 16.85 8.03 -0.51
C LEU A 140 16.38 9.44 -0.17
N HIS A 141 15.12 9.76 -0.49
CA HIS A 141 14.53 11.06 -0.21
C HIS A 141 14.45 11.35 1.29
N GLY A 142 14.02 10.38 2.10
CA GLY A 142 13.98 10.51 3.55
C GLY A 142 15.37 10.70 4.17
N SER A 143 16.39 10.01 3.64
CA SER A 143 17.79 10.15 4.08
C SER A 143 18.37 11.52 3.72
N ALA A 144 18.08 12.02 2.50
CA ALA A 144 18.52 13.33 2.05
C ALA A 144 17.91 14.46 2.91
N LEU A 145 16.61 14.39 3.24
CA LEU A 145 15.96 15.35 4.12
C LEU A 145 16.59 15.39 5.52
N LEU A 146 17.03 14.26 6.07
CA LEU A 146 17.70 14.22 7.38
C LEU A 146 19.12 14.78 7.34
N ALA A 147 19.86 14.49 6.28
CA ALA A 147 21.19 15.03 6.09
C ALA A 147 21.14 16.57 5.98
N LEU A 148 20.11 17.10 5.32
CA LEU A 148 19.89 18.54 5.17
C LEU A 148 19.30 19.20 6.42
N ALA A 149 18.52 18.48 7.24
CA ALA A 149 17.96 18.99 8.49
C ALA A 149 18.96 19.05 9.67
N ASN A 150 20.12 18.40 9.52
CA ASN A 150 21.21 18.41 10.51
C ASN A 150 22.28 19.49 10.22
N HIS A 151 21.97 20.46 9.35
CA HIS A 151 22.73 21.69 9.09
C HIS A 151 21.82 22.91 9.29
#